data_AF-A0A437UEJ1-F1
#
_entry.id   AF-A0A437UEJ1-F1
#
_cell.length_a   1.000
_cell.length_b   1.000
_cell.length_c   1.000
_cell.angle_alpha   90.00
_cell.angle_beta   90.00
_cell.angle_gamma   90.00
#
_symmetry.space_group_name_H-M   'P 1'
#
loop_
_entity.id
_entity.type
_entity.pdbx_description
1 polymer ?
#
loop_
_entity_poly.entity_id
_entity_poly.type
_entity_poly.pdbx_seq_one_letter_code
_entity_poly.pdbx_strand_id
1 'polypeptide(L)'
;MKKLYFLFLTSFLFLNSCISTRNTIRNIDNNVAGPSLNEKQNSFIITKNATDKKYAFTEFYPVNVGFTSIEDGENNQKRFLNALAGPKGENISYKLIESCCPFPTNRADIGAGMLDIYEITYPGQSKPVNLYLNKFERGELMIPVGFSAKK
;
A
#
# COMPACT_ATOMS: atom_id res chain seq x y z
N MET A 1 65.87 29.02 -10.46
CA MET A 1 64.84 28.64 -11.45
C MET A 1 63.66 28.04 -10.69
N LYS A 2 62.50 28.71 -10.74
CA LYS A 2 61.24 28.34 -10.06
C LYS A 2 60.48 27.31 -10.89
N LYS A 3 59.98 26.21 -10.29
CA LYS A 3 58.72 25.50 -10.65
C LYS A 3 58.28 24.70 -9.42
N LEU A 4 57.60 25.33 -8.47
CA LEU A 4 56.15 25.45 -8.35
C LEU A 4 55.47 24.09 -8.15
N TYR A 5 55.22 23.80 -6.87
CA TYR A 5 54.33 22.78 -6.34
C TYR A 5 52.96 22.85 -7.03
N PHE A 6 52.43 21.70 -7.49
CA PHE A 6 50.98 21.55 -7.64
C PHE A 6 50.53 20.22 -7.06
N LEU A 7 49.82 20.37 -5.96
CA LEU A 7 49.18 19.40 -5.10
C LEU A 7 47.98 18.82 -5.87
N PHE A 8 48.10 17.62 -6.45
CA PHE A 8 46.93 16.89 -6.96
C PHE A 8 46.52 15.81 -5.96
N LEU A 9 45.90 16.29 -4.88
CA LEU A 9 45.07 15.49 -3.97
C LEU A 9 43.71 15.27 -4.68
N THR A 10 43.65 14.36 -5.65
CA THR A 10 42.37 14.00 -6.28
C THR A 10 41.65 13.00 -5.39
N SER A 11 40.82 13.56 -4.50
CA SER A 11 39.74 12.88 -3.80
C SER A 11 38.96 11.99 -4.77
N PHE A 12 39.10 10.67 -4.63
CA PHE A 12 38.28 9.70 -5.33
C PHE A 12 36.91 9.70 -4.64
N LEU A 13 36.03 10.59 -5.10
CA LEU A 13 34.64 10.66 -4.66
C LEU A 13 33.96 9.33 -5.00
N PHE A 14 33.68 8.53 -3.96
CA PHE A 14 32.81 7.36 -4.06
C PHE A 14 31.43 7.83 -4.53
N LEU A 15 31.14 7.64 -5.82
CA LEU A 15 29.79 7.74 -6.37
C LEU A 15 28.97 6.56 -5.84
N ASN A 16 28.49 6.66 -4.60
CA ASN A 16 27.40 5.83 -4.12
C ASN A 16 26.14 6.30 -4.85
N SER A 17 25.90 5.82 -6.06
CA SER A 17 24.61 5.97 -6.71
C SER A 17 23.56 5.33 -5.79
N CYS A 18 22.65 6.13 -5.26
CA CYS A 18 21.50 5.61 -4.52
C CYS A 18 20.65 4.83 -5.53
N ILE A 19 20.84 3.50 -5.60
CA ILE A 19 19.98 2.62 -6.37
C ILE A 19 18.64 2.66 -5.63
N SER A 20 17.77 3.60 -6.02
CA SER A 20 16.36 3.57 -5.63
C SER A 20 15.78 2.32 -6.26
N THR A 21 15.67 1.25 -5.46
CA THR A 21 14.97 0.04 -5.86
C THR A 21 13.53 0.42 -6.11
N ARG A 22 13.17 0.53 -7.39
CA ARG A 22 11.80 0.84 -7.81
C ARG A 22 10.88 -0.26 -7.27
N ASN A 23 10.01 0.08 -6.31
CA ASN A 23 9.04 -0.87 -5.78
C ASN A 23 8.12 -1.32 -6.90
N THR A 24 8.10 -2.63 -7.14
CA THR A 24 7.21 -3.24 -8.13
C THR A 24 6.17 -4.05 -7.39
N ILE A 25 4.92 -3.59 -7.44
CA ILE A 25 3.78 -4.30 -6.87
C ILE A 25 3.63 -5.65 -7.58
N ARG A 26 3.46 -6.72 -6.80
CA ARG A 26 3.51 -8.11 -7.29
C ARG A 26 2.13 -8.76 -7.42
N ASN A 27 1.08 -8.11 -6.94
CA ASN A 27 -0.28 -8.65 -6.88
C ASN A 27 -1.31 -7.76 -7.62
N ILE A 28 -0.87 -7.10 -8.70
CA ILE A 28 -1.79 -6.44 -9.64
C ILE A 28 -2.48 -7.53 -10.46
N ASP A 29 -3.80 -7.45 -10.58
CA ASP A 29 -4.58 -8.26 -11.48
C ASP A 29 -5.70 -7.42 -12.11
N ASN A 30 -5.52 -7.09 -13.39
CA ASN A 30 -6.45 -6.28 -14.16
C ASN A 30 -7.69 -7.05 -14.62
N ASN A 31 -7.71 -8.38 -14.49
CA ASN A 31 -8.84 -9.22 -14.91
C ASN A 31 -9.85 -9.44 -13.77
N VAL A 32 -9.55 -9.00 -12.55
CA VAL A 32 -10.45 -9.13 -11.40
C VAL A 32 -11.66 -8.20 -11.54
N ALA A 33 -12.84 -8.79 -11.42
CA ALA A 33 -14.10 -8.07 -11.37
C ALA A 33 -14.16 -7.13 -10.15
N GLY A 34 -14.86 -6.00 -10.30
CA GLY A 34 -15.06 -5.10 -9.17
C GLY A 34 -15.86 -5.76 -8.03
N PRO A 35 -15.53 -5.49 -6.76
CA PRO A 35 -16.30 -6.02 -5.64
C PRO A 35 -17.70 -5.39 -5.58
N SER A 36 -18.66 -6.14 -5.03
CA SER A 36 -19.96 -5.57 -4.68
C SER A 36 -19.87 -4.63 -3.47
N LEU A 37 -20.82 -3.71 -3.35
CA LEU A 37 -20.89 -2.75 -2.25
C LEU A 37 -22.00 -3.10 -1.25
N ASN A 38 -21.70 -2.95 0.03
CA ASN A 38 -22.69 -2.85 1.09
C ASN A 38 -22.99 -1.36 1.32
N GLU A 39 -24.09 -0.89 0.75
CA GLU A 39 -24.51 0.52 0.81
C GLU A 39 -24.74 1.02 2.25
N LYS A 40 -25.19 0.14 3.16
CA LYS A 40 -25.46 0.54 4.55
C LYS A 40 -24.19 0.84 5.33
N GLN A 41 -23.11 0.12 5.02
CA GLN A 41 -21.83 0.23 5.72
C GLN A 41 -20.78 1.00 4.91
N ASN A 42 -21.12 1.42 3.69
CA ASN A 42 -20.19 1.98 2.71
C ASN A 42 -18.88 1.17 2.68
N SER A 43 -19.01 -0.13 2.45
CA SER A 43 -17.92 -1.10 2.48
C SER A 43 -17.97 -2.05 1.29
N PHE A 44 -16.83 -2.63 0.93
CA PHE A 44 -16.79 -3.72 -0.03
C PHE A 44 -17.28 -5.02 0.60
N ILE A 45 -17.94 -5.87 -0.18
CA ILE A 45 -18.25 -7.24 0.21
C ILE A 45 -17.04 -8.11 -0.11
N ILE A 46 -16.26 -8.47 0.91
CA ILE A 46 -15.07 -9.33 0.81
C ILE A 46 -15.30 -10.64 1.56
N THR A 47 -15.04 -11.78 0.90
CA THR A 47 -15.33 -13.11 1.45
C THR A 47 -14.12 -14.03 1.46
N LYS A 48 -13.09 -13.73 0.66
CA LYS A 48 -11.89 -14.55 0.52
C LYS A 48 -10.87 -14.19 1.61
N ASN A 49 -10.34 -15.19 2.30
CA ASN A 49 -9.22 -15.00 3.24
C ASN A 49 -7.88 -15.08 2.51
N ALA A 50 -6.95 -14.19 2.84
CA ALA A 50 -5.58 -14.28 2.37
C ALA A 50 -4.84 -15.41 3.09
N THR A 51 -4.07 -16.21 2.35
CA THR A 51 -3.15 -17.22 2.93
C THR A 51 -1.71 -16.69 3.01
N ASP A 52 -1.34 -15.76 2.13
CA ASP A 52 -0.04 -15.10 2.16
C ASP A 52 0.00 -14.02 3.25
N LYS A 53 0.92 -14.18 4.21
CA LYS A 53 1.14 -13.24 5.32
C LYS A 53 1.70 -11.89 4.87
N LYS A 54 2.13 -11.73 3.61
CA LYS A 54 2.61 -10.45 3.07
C LYS A 54 1.47 -9.57 2.55
N TYR A 55 0.33 -10.16 2.20
CA TYR A 55 -0.80 -9.42 1.64
C TYR A 55 -1.29 -8.35 2.62
N ALA A 56 -1.41 -7.12 2.12
CA ALA A 56 -1.68 -5.88 2.85
C ALA A 56 -0.56 -5.40 3.81
N PHE A 57 0.41 -6.23 4.18
CA PHE A 57 1.43 -5.89 5.19
C PHE A 57 2.78 -5.45 4.59
N THR A 58 2.90 -5.40 3.27
CA THR A 58 4.15 -5.00 2.60
C THR A 58 3.85 -4.14 1.37
N GLU A 59 4.80 -3.27 1.03
CA GLU A 59 4.77 -2.44 -0.17
C GLU A 59 4.72 -3.25 -1.49
N PHE A 60 5.14 -4.52 -1.47
CA PHE A 60 5.12 -5.39 -2.65
C PHE A 60 3.79 -6.12 -2.85
N TYR A 61 3.00 -6.25 -1.78
CA TYR A 61 1.70 -6.92 -1.80
C TYR A 61 0.62 -6.05 -1.11
N PRO A 62 0.43 -4.78 -1.52
CA PRO A 62 -0.60 -3.90 -0.99
C PRO A 62 -2.00 -4.40 -1.39
N VAL A 63 -3.03 -3.81 -0.79
CA VAL A 63 -4.41 -3.98 -1.22
C VAL A 63 -4.68 -3.06 -2.40
N ASN A 64 -4.90 -3.64 -3.59
CA ASN A 64 -5.11 -2.91 -4.83
C ASN A 64 -6.61 -2.64 -5.05
N VAL A 65 -7.05 -1.41 -4.79
CA VAL A 65 -8.48 -1.01 -4.76
C VAL A 65 -8.93 -0.12 -5.93
N GLY A 66 -8.12 -0.02 -6.99
CA GLY A 66 -8.34 0.84 -8.16
C GLY A 66 -9.43 0.36 -9.14
N PHE A 67 -10.60 -0.02 -8.64
CA PHE A 67 -11.70 -0.57 -9.45
C PHE A 67 -12.51 0.49 -10.22
N THR A 68 -12.42 1.75 -9.82
CA THR A 68 -13.15 2.90 -10.38
C THR A 68 -12.16 3.97 -10.86
N SER A 69 -12.50 5.26 -10.77
CA SER A 69 -11.58 6.35 -11.05
C SER A 69 -10.54 6.49 -9.93
N ILE A 70 -9.46 7.23 -10.19
CA ILE A 70 -8.38 7.43 -9.21
C ILE A 70 -8.88 8.29 -8.04
N GLU A 71 -9.73 9.27 -8.32
CA GLU A 71 -10.36 10.12 -7.31
C GLU A 71 -11.24 9.29 -6.36
N ASP A 72 -12.01 8.35 -6.91
CA ASP A 72 -12.82 7.43 -6.10
C ASP A 72 -11.99 6.30 -5.46
N GLY A 73 -10.73 6.12 -5.91
CA GLY A 73 -9.78 5.20 -5.30
C GLY A 73 -9.57 5.45 -3.81
N GLU A 74 -9.61 6.71 -3.36
CA GLU A 74 -9.54 7.05 -1.92
C GLU A 74 -10.77 6.57 -1.14
N ASN A 75 -11.95 6.63 -1.76
CA ASN A 75 -13.16 6.06 -1.17
C ASN A 75 -13.08 4.53 -1.16
N ASN A 76 -12.51 3.91 -2.19
CA ASN A 76 -12.31 2.47 -2.25
C ASN A 76 -11.37 1.96 -1.14
N GLN A 77 -10.35 2.74 -0.77
CA GLN A 77 -9.49 2.41 0.37
C GLN A 77 -10.31 2.36 1.66
N LYS A 78 -11.13 3.39 1.90
CA LYS A 78 -12.04 3.43 3.06
C LYS A 78 -13.08 2.31 3.02
N ARG A 79 -13.66 2.00 1.86
CA ARG A 79 -14.62 0.90 1.67
C ARG A 79 -14.00 -0.46 1.99
N PHE A 80 -12.75 -0.68 1.61
CA PHE A 80 -12.00 -1.88 1.99
C PHE A 80 -11.79 -1.94 3.51
N LEU A 81 -11.30 -0.87 4.12
CA LEU A 81 -11.08 -0.82 5.58
C LEU A 81 -12.38 -1.00 6.37
N ASN A 82 -13.48 -0.38 5.92
CA ASN A 82 -14.80 -0.54 6.52
C ASN A 82 -15.33 -1.97 6.43
N ALA A 83 -14.82 -2.78 5.51
CA ALA A 83 -15.18 -4.20 5.37
C ALA A 83 -14.42 -5.10 6.35
N LEU A 84 -13.41 -4.58 7.05
CA LEU A 84 -12.60 -5.35 8.00
C LEU A 84 -13.13 -5.22 9.43
N ALA A 85 -12.87 -6.27 10.20
CA ALA A 85 -13.01 -6.33 11.63
C ALA A 85 -11.77 -7.02 12.23
N GLY A 86 -11.54 -6.86 13.53
CA GLY A 86 -10.50 -7.57 14.26
C GLY A 86 -10.67 -9.11 14.17
N PRO A 87 -9.70 -9.90 14.64
CA PRO A 87 -9.69 -11.35 14.50
C PRO A 87 -10.91 -12.06 15.10
N LYS A 88 -11.61 -11.43 16.06
CA LYS A 88 -12.84 -11.95 16.69
C LYS A 88 -14.07 -11.11 16.35
N GLY A 89 -13.99 -10.26 15.32
CA GLY A 89 -15.09 -9.40 14.88
C GLY A 89 -15.13 -8.04 15.57
N GLU A 90 -14.03 -7.62 16.21
CA GLU A 90 -13.94 -6.31 16.86
C GLU A 90 -14.05 -5.16 15.84
N ASN A 91 -14.70 -4.06 16.22
CA ASN A 91 -14.67 -2.85 15.41
C ASN A 91 -13.23 -2.30 15.34
N ILE A 92 -12.74 -2.09 14.12
CA ILE A 92 -11.47 -1.44 13.90
C ILE A 92 -11.63 0.08 13.85
N SER A 93 -10.57 0.80 14.18
CA SER A 93 -10.35 2.20 13.83
C SER A 93 -9.11 2.29 12.95
N TYR A 94 -9.10 3.23 12.01
CA TYR A 94 -7.97 3.41 11.09
C TYR A 94 -7.60 4.88 10.91
N LYS A 95 -6.32 5.13 10.69
CA LYS A 95 -5.77 6.46 10.42
C LYS A 95 -4.76 6.37 9.29
N LEU A 96 -4.86 7.26 8.30
CA LEU A 96 -3.80 7.46 7.32
C LEU A 96 -2.59 8.08 8.04
N ILE A 97 -1.47 7.37 8.05
CA ILE A 97 -0.26 7.83 8.75
C ILE A 97 0.82 8.33 7.79
N GLU A 98 0.86 7.81 6.57
CA GLU A 98 1.85 8.17 5.57
C GLU A 98 1.35 7.82 4.16
N SER A 99 1.68 8.64 3.18
CA SER A 99 1.65 8.25 1.76
C SER A 99 3.10 8.03 1.33
N CYS A 100 3.45 6.78 1.07
CA CYS A 100 4.82 6.31 0.88
C CYS A 100 5.01 5.60 -0.45
N CYS A 101 6.21 5.06 -0.61
CA CYS A 101 6.47 3.91 -1.46
C CYS A 101 6.12 4.18 -2.92
N PRO A 102 6.91 5.03 -3.61
CA PRO A 102 6.71 5.30 -5.01
C PRO A 102 6.81 4.00 -5.83
N PHE A 103 5.83 3.78 -6.71
CA PHE A 103 5.79 2.64 -7.61
C PHE A 103 5.37 3.07 -9.03
N PRO A 104 5.79 2.37 -10.08
CA PRO A 104 5.38 2.66 -11.44
C PRO A 104 3.90 2.34 -11.66
N THR A 105 3.18 3.25 -12.28
CA THR A 105 1.84 2.98 -12.80
C THR A 105 1.53 3.89 -13.97
N ASN A 106 0.89 3.34 -14.99
CA ASN A 106 0.41 4.14 -16.13
C ASN A 106 -0.98 4.74 -15.86
N ARG A 107 -1.54 4.52 -14.66
CA ARG A 107 -2.84 5.08 -14.29
C ARG A 107 -2.68 6.49 -13.72
N ALA A 108 -1.54 6.81 -13.10
CA ALA A 108 -1.22 8.17 -12.67
C ALA A 108 -0.63 9.00 -13.81
N ASP A 109 -0.98 10.30 -13.87
CA ASP A 109 -0.53 11.22 -14.92
C ASP A 109 1.00 11.34 -15.02
N ILE A 110 1.69 11.23 -13.87
CA ILE A 110 3.15 11.35 -13.79
C ILE A 110 3.88 10.01 -13.97
N GLY A 111 3.18 8.93 -14.33
CA GLY A 111 3.75 7.60 -14.53
C GLY A 111 4.18 6.88 -13.23
N ALA A 112 3.82 7.43 -12.08
CA ALA A 112 4.12 6.88 -10.76
C ALA A 112 3.01 7.19 -9.76
N GLY A 113 2.78 6.25 -8.85
CA GLY A 113 1.81 6.35 -7.76
C GLY A 113 2.52 6.18 -6.41
N MET A 114 1.80 6.53 -5.35
CA MET A 114 2.23 6.33 -3.96
C MET A 114 1.24 5.39 -3.27
N LEU A 115 1.74 4.51 -2.41
CA LEU A 115 0.91 3.70 -1.52
C LEU A 115 0.50 4.54 -0.31
N ASP A 116 -0.69 4.26 0.22
CA ASP A 116 -1.13 4.83 1.49
C ASP A 116 -0.99 3.79 2.60
N ILE A 117 -0.34 4.18 3.69
CA ILE A 117 -0.22 3.37 4.89
C ILE A 117 -1.29 3.80 5.89
N TYR A 118 -2.18 2.86 6.22
CA TYR A 118 -3.16 3.03 7.28
C TYR A 118 -2.73 2.27 8.53
N GLU A 119 -2.64 2.97 9.65
CA GLU A 119 -2.52 2.34 10.96
C GLU A 119 -3.91 1.88 11.41
N ILE A 120 -4.02 0.61 11.79
CA ILE A 120 -5.24 -0.05 12.22
C ILE A 120 -5.15 -0.41 13.70
N THR A 121 -6.21 -0.09 14.43
CA THR A 121 -6.36 -0.38 15.86
C THR A 121 -7.68 -1.09 16.15
N TYR A 122 -7.70 -1.99 17.14
CA TYR A 122 -8.93 -2.61 17.67
C TYR A 122 -8.79 -3.01 19.15
N PRO A 123 -9.90 -3.16 19.90
CA PRO A 123 -9.87 -3.59 21.29
C PRO A 123 -9.10 -4.90 21.52
N GLY A 124 -8.23 -4.92 22.53
CA GLY A 124 -7.43 -6.10 22.89
C GLY A 124 -6.19 -6.33 22.02
N GLN A 125 -5.90 -5.46 21.06
CA GLN A 125 -4.67 -5.50 20.26
C GLN A 125 -3.47 -5.04 21.10
N SER A 126 -2.34 -5.75 21.00
CA SER A 126 -1.12 -5.41 21.73
C SER A 126 -0.41 -4.17 21.16
N LYS A 127 -0.42 -4.00 19.84
CA LYS A 127 0.16 -2.86 19.12
C LYS A 127 -0.62 -2.60 17.82
N PRO A 128 -0.76 -1.35 17.37
CA PRO A 128 -1.33 -1.04 16.07
C PRO A 128 -0.63 -1.79 14.93
N VAL A 129 -1.35 -1.99 13.83
CA VAL A 129 -0.87 -2.73 12.66
C VAL A 129 -1.05 -1.86 11.42
N ASN A 130 -0.03 -1.81 10.57
CA ASN A 130 -0.05 -1.00 9.36
C ASN A 130 -0.47 -1.83 8.15
N LEU A 131 -1.40 -1.30 7.35
CA LEU A 131 -1.80 -1.85 6.06
C LEU A 131 -1.41 -0.91 4.93
N TYR A 132 -0.84 -1.48 3.87
CA TYR A 132 -0.47 -0.81 2.63
C TYR A 132 -1.62 -0.92 1.62
N LEU A 133 -2.15 0.21 1.19
CA LEU A 133 -3.26 0.28 0.23
C LEU A 133 -2.82 1.04 -1.01
N ASN A 134 -3.29 0.58 -2.17
CA ASN A 134 -3.02 1.18 -3.47
C ASN A 134 -4.34 1.57 -4.14
N LYS A 135 -4.54 2.88 -4.33
CA LYS A 135 -5.75 3.42 -4.99
C LYS A 135 -5.72 3.36 -6.52
N PHE A 136 -4.57 3.09 -7.13
CA PHE A 136 -4.37 3.12 -8.57
C PHE A 136 -4.68 1.77 -9.22
N GLU A 137 -4.06 0.69 -8.75
CA GLU A 137 -4.14 -0.61 -9.43
C GLU A 137 -5.26 -1.50 -8.90
N ARG A 138 -5.65 -2.49 -9.69
CA ARG A 138 -6.65 -3.51 -9.33
C ARG A 138 -5.97 -4.79 -8.88
N GLY A 139 -6.61 -5.51 -7.97
CA GLY A 139 -6.18 -6.84 -7.58
C GLY A 139 -7.27 -7.54 -6.80
N GLU A 140 -7.06 -8.82 -6.50
CA GLU A 140 -8.04 -9.58 -5.72
C GLU A 140 -8.15 -9.05 -4.29
N LEU A 141 -9.37 -8.68 -3.88
CA LEU A 141 -9.63 -8.25 -2.50
C LEU A 141 -9.79 -9.46 -1.59
N MET A 142 -8.89 -9.56 -0.62
CA MET A 142 -8.90 -10.58 0.41
C MET A 142 -8.89 -9.95 1.81
N ILE A 143 -9.36 -10.70 2.79
CA ILE A 143 -9.24 -10.39 4.22
C ILE A 143 -7.80 -10.70 4.63
N PRO A 144 -7.00 -9.71 5.10
CA PRO A 144 -5.63 -9.95 5.51
C PRO A 144 -5.52 -10.92 6.69
N VAL A 145 -4.41 -11.66 6.77
CA VAL A 145 -4.15 -12.59 7.87
C VAL A 145 -4.23 -11.85 9.21
N GLY A 146 -5.02 -12.36 10.15
CA GLY A 146 -5.23 -11.75 11.46
C GLY A 146 -6.43 -10.79 11.54
N PHE A 147 -7.17 -10.60 10.44
CA PHE A 147 -8.44 -9.88 10.41
C PHE A 147 -9.60 -10.82 10.09
N SER A 148 -10.82 -10.31 10.25
CA SER A 148 -12.05 -10.95 9.79
C SER A 148 -12.87 -9.98 8.92
N ALA A 149 -13.86 -10.51 8.19
CA ALA A 149 -14.85 -9.66 7.54
C ALA A 149 -15.80 -9.08 8.59
N LYS A 150 -16.11 -7.79 8.44
CA LYS A 150 -17.16 -7.13 9.21
C LYS A 150 -18.52 -7.70 8.81
N LYS A 151 -19.34 -8.02 9.81
CA LYS A 151 -20.70 -8.56 9.62
C LYS A 151 -21.76 -7.46 9.58
#